data_AF-A0A061I258-F1
#
_entry.id   AF-A0A061I258-F1
#
_cell.length_a   1.000
_cell.length_b   1.000
_cell.length_c   1.000
_cell.angle_alpha   90.00
_cell.angle_beta   90.00
_cell.angle_gamma   90.00
#
_symmetry.space_group_name_H-M   'P 1'
#
loop_
_entity.id
_entity.type
_entity.pdbx_description
1 polymer ?
#
loop_
_entity_poly.entity_id
_entity_poly.type
_entity_poly.pdbx_seq_one_letter_code
_entity_poly.pdbx_strand_id
1 'polypeptide(L)'
;MELYLSACSKTANVAAKKAASSSVAEESQQCGDLFRPSYGFNLNDPYCRLLETQYKSLHDPHLRTYYKRKDILRRLKKGGYITSNNKIVCSLRELNKYRQYLTSLKLDFERNYLREQWREKGREIREVQVLRILVLKPYLDMISKELEQLERTAEEQRLLRMDREERRQREYARKKLSLRRKIEEEWKTKEMLLLTKIGEDVKREQRVEEQRRRSREESDRKKQAMLEKKMAYHLQKMQDAGIKDDTGRNAFEYKGENEAPYECENILPLTPMKKKKKQFDDIKIVYPDGEEKIFKGTSEIVFNSKKSHKPSN
;
A
#
# COMPACT_ATOMS: atom_id res chain seq x y z
N MET A 1 13.15 -41.75 49.60
CA MET A 1 13.82 -41.76 48.27
C MET A 1 15.34 -41.59 48.35
N GLU A 2 15.91 -41.07 49.44
CA GLU A 2 17.37 -40.89 49.54
C GLU A 2 18.20 -42.18 49.72
N LEU A 3 17.61 -43.23 50.31
CA LEU A 3 18.30 -44.52 50.47
C LEU A 3 18.56 -45.25 49.14
N TYR A 4 17.72 -45.00 48.12
CA TYR A 4 17.83 -45.66 46.82
C TYR A 4 18.95 -45.05 45.95
N LEU A 5 19.18 -43.74 46.07
CA LEU A 5 20.27 -43.02 45.40
C LEU A 5 21.65 -43.39 45.98
N SER A 6 21.73 -43.63 47.30
CA SER A 6 22.94 -44.06 48.00
C SER A 6 23.42 -45.47 47.60
N ALA A 7 22.50 -46.38 47.30
CA ALA A 7 22.83 -47.73 46.84
C ALA A 7 23.39 -47.74 45.40
N CYS A 8 22.86 -46.85 44.55
CA CYS A 8 23.29 -46.74 43.15
C CYS A 8 24.69 -46.13 43.00
N SER A 9 25.05 -45.16 43.85
CA SER A 9 26.38 -44.55 43.81
C SER A 9 27.48 -45.50 44.32
N LYS A 10 27.17 -46.32 45.33
CA LYS A 10 28.10 -47.34 45.86
C LYS A 10 28.37 -48.44 44.84
N THR A 11 27.33 -48.94 44.17
CA THR A 11 27.48 -49.96 43.12
C THR A 11 28.21 -49.43 41.89
N ALA A 12 27.95 -48.18 41.48
CA ALA A 12 28.67 -47.53 40.39
C ALA A 12 30.16 -47.34 40.70
N ASN A 13 30.51 -46.93 41.93
CA ASN A 13 31.91 -46.75 42.33
C ASN A 13 32.66 -48.08 42.48
N VAL A 14 31.99 -49.16 42.89
CA VAL A 14 32.58 -50.51 42.92
C VAL A 14 32.80 -51.04 41.50
N ALA A 15 31.87 -50.80 40.58
CA ALA A 15 32.04 -51.15 39.16
C ALA A 15 33.19 -50.36 38.51
N ALA A 16 33.30 -49.06 38.80
CA ALA A 16 34.39 -48.20 38.31
C ALA A 16 35.76 -48.62 38.87
N LYS A 17 35.85 -48.96 40.16
CA LYS A 17 37.09 -49.48 40.76
C LYS A 17 37.47 -50.86 40.22
N LYS A 18 36.50 -51.73 39.95
CA LYS A 18 36.73 -53.05 39.32
C LYS A 18 37.25 -52.89 37.87
N ALA A 19 36.69 -51.96 37.11
CA ALA A 19 37.14 -51.63 35.75
C ALA A 19 38.54 -50.99 35.73
N ALA A 20 38.87 -50.15 36.72
CA ALA A 20 40.20 -49.56 36.86
C ALA A 20 41.26 -50.57 37.34
N SER A 21 40.87 -51.59 38.11
CA SER A 21 41.79 -52.67 38.53
C SER A 21 42.05 -53.71 37.43
N SER A 22 41.10 -53.91 36.49
CA SER A 22 41.28 -54.82 35.36
C SER A 22 42.15 -54.24 34.24
N SER A 23 42.32 -52.91 34.17
CA SER A 23 43.09 -52.27 33.09
C SER A 23 44.61 -52.25 33.29
N VAL A 24 45.12 -52.68 34.45
CA VAL A 24 46.56 -52.57 34.80
C VAL A 24 47.25 -53.95 34.92
N ALA A 25 46.52 -55.06 34.72
CA ALA A 25 47.06 -56.42 34.84
C ALA A 25 47.17 -57.20 33.52
N GLU A 26 47.02 -56.54 32.36
CA GLU A 26 47.08 -57.21 31.04
C GLU A 26 48.14 -56.59 30.11
N GLU A 27 49.26 -56.11 30.64
CA GLU A 27 50.49 -55.93 29.84
C GLU A 27 51.28 -57.24 29.77
N SER A 28 50.67 -58.28 29.18
CA SER A 28 51.34 -59.45 28.58
C SER A 28 50.33 -60.51 28.13
N GLN A 29 49.40 -60.19 27.22
CA GLN A 29 48.61 -61.27 26.59
C GLN A 29 48.19 -60.97 25.16
N GLN A 30 48.89 -61.67 24.26
CA GLN A 30 48.25 -62.53 23.26
C GLN A 30 47.33 -61.82 22.23
N CYS A 31 47.85 -61.71 21.00
CA CYS A 31 47.12 -61.45 19.76
C CYS A 31 45.97 -62.49 19.47
N GLY A 32 45.61 -63.33 20.44
CA GLY A 32 44.54 -64.33 20.33
C GLY A 32 43.13 -63.78 20.57
N ASP A 33 42.97 -62.75 21.42
CA ASP A 33 41.63 -62.38 21.93
C ASP A 33 41.07 -61.07 21.36
N LEU A 34 41.84 -60.34 20.55
CA LEU A 34 41.38 -59.12 19.85
C LEU A 34 40.84 -59.38 18.44
N PHE A 35 40.84 -60.63 17.98
CA PHE A 35 40.33 -61.00 16.65
C PHE A 35 39.17 -61.97 16.79
N ARG A 36 37.95 -61.44 16.96
CA ARG A 36 36.77 -62.11 16.45
C ARG A 36 36.67 -61.71 14.98
N PRO A 37 37.06 -62.56 14.01
CA PRO A 37 36.64 -62.33 12.65
C PRO A 37 35.11 -62.33 12.70
N SER A 38 34.51 -61.16 12.47
CA SER A 38 33.12 -61.10 12.04
C SER A 38 33.05 -62.04 10.83
N TYR A 39 32.39 -63.18 11.00
CA TYR A 39 32.20 -64.18 9.96
C TYR A 39 31.53 -63.54 8.76
N GLY A 40 32.31 -62.94 7.86
CA GLY A 40 32.06 -62.56 6.46
C GLY A 40 30.75 -61.87 6.07
N PHE A 41 29.82 -61.63 6.99
CA PHE A 41 28.47 -61.21 6.71
C PHE A 41 28.38 -59.71 6.96
N ASN A 42 28.70 -58.94 5.93
CA ASN A 42 28.55 -57.50 5.96
C ASN A 42 27.10 -57.17 5.57
N LEU A 43 26.29 -56.68 6.52
CA LEU A 43 24.91 -56.25 6.25
C LEU A 43 24.82 -55.09 5.25
N ASN A 44 25.96 -54.44 4.97
CA ASN A 44 26.11 -53.37 4.00
C ASN A 44 26.52 -53.88 2.60
N ASP A 45 26.66 -55.20 2.41
CA ASP A 45 26.92 -55.86 1.13
C ASP A 45 25.73 -56.78 0.75
N PRO A 46 24.67 -56.23 0.13
CA PRO A 46 23.44 -56.95 -0.20
C PRO A 46 23.66 -58.17 -1.11
N TYR A 47 24.79 -58.22 -1.81
CA TYR A 47 25.12 -59.24 -2.79
C TYR A 47 26.23 -60.18 -2.32
N CYS A 48 26.67 -60.05 -1.05
CA CYS A 48 27.73 -60.86 -0.44
C CYS A 48 28.99 -61.02 -1.30
N ARG A 49 29.35 -60.01 -2.11
CA ARG A 49 30.52 -60.04 -2.99
C ARG A 49 31.83 -60.11 -2.21
N LEU A 50 31.82 -59.64 -0.97
CA LEU A 50 32.99 -59.62 -0.08
C LEU A 50 33.12 -60.89 0.76
N LEU A 51 32.11 -61.78 0.77
CA LEU A 51 32.12 -63.02 1.54
C LEU A 51 33.04 -64.05 0.87
N GLU A 52 34.12 -64.44 1.55
CA GLU A 52 34.89 -65.63 1.15
C GLU A 52 34.12 -66.90 1.52
N THR A 53 33.70 -67.68 0.52
CA THR A 53 33.02 -68.97 0.72
C THR A 53 33.99 -70.13 1.00
N GLN A 54 35.30 -69.91 0.83
CA GLN A 54 36.32 -70.93 1.05
C GLN A 54 36.68 -71.02 2.53
N TYR A 55 36.45 -72.19 3.12
CA TYR A 55 36.77 -72.47 4.51
C TYR A 55 38.28 -72.61 4.72
N LYS A 56 38.82 -71.91 5.74
CA LYS A 56 40.26 -71.89 6.06
C LYS A 56 40.54 -72.64 7.36
N SER A 57 40.73 -73.95 7.25
CA SER A 57 40.86 -74.84 8.42
C SER A 57 42.00 -74.43 9.37
N LEU A 58 43.17 -74.00 8.84
CA LEU A 58 44.30 -73.59 9.68
C LEU A 58 44.02 -72.31 10.49
N HIS A 59 43.13 -71.43 10.02
CA HIS A 59 42.75 -70.20 10.71
C HIS A 59 41.59 -70.39 11.68
N ASP A 60 40.96 -71.57 11.72
CA ASP A 60 39.83 -71.84 12.60
C ASP A 60 40.28 -71.92 14.09
N PRO A 61 39.75 -71.04 14.96
CA PRO A 61 40.04 -71.08 16.39
C PRO A 61 39.71 -72.42 17.06
N HIS A 62 38.68 -73.13 16.60
CA HIS A 62 38.21 -74.39 17.16
C HIS A 62 39.12 -75.57 16.80
N LEU A 63 39.79 -75.51 15.64
CA LEU A 63 40.77 -76.54 15.22
C LEU A 63 42.17 -76.31 15.81
N ARG A 64 42.36 -75.23 16.57
CA ARG A 64 43.66 -74.84 17.14
C ARG A 64 44.23 -75.92 18.06
N THR A 65 43.40 -76.64 18.82
CA THR A 65 43.85 -77.75 19.68
C THR A 65 44.32 -78.96 18.88
N TYR A 66 43.66 -79.26 17.76
CA TYR A 66 44.04 -80.34 16.85
C TYR A 66 45.43 -80.08 16.23
N TYR A 67 45.66 -78.88 15.71
CA TYR A 67 46.93 -78.51 15.08
C TYR A 67 48.10 -78.32 16.05
N LYS A 68 47.84 -78.21 17.36
CA LYS A 68 48.88 -78.17 18.41
C LYS A 68 49.48 -79.54 18.73
N ARG A 69 48.88 -80.66 18.28
CA ARG A 69 49.44 -82.01 18.50
C ARG A 69 50.81 -82.16 17.84
N LYS A 70 51.76 -82.81 18.53
CA LYS A 70 53.19 -82.84 18.13
C LYS A 70 53.45 -83.51 16.78
N ASP A 71 52.65 -84.50 16.41
CA ASP A 71 52.71 -85.24 15.15
C ASP A 71 52.20 -84.38 13.98
N ILE A 72 51.04 -83.74 14.15
CA ILE A 72 50.44 -82.84 13.17
C ILE A 72 51.29 -81.59 12.97
N LEU A 73 51.75 -80.99 14.07
CA LEU A 73 52.60 -79.79 14.02
C LEU A 73 53.94 -80.06 13.31
N ARG A 74 54.56 -81.22 13.53
CA ARG A 74 55.76 -81.63 12.78
C ARG A 74 55.48 -81.76 11.28
N ARG A 75 54.34 -82.34 10.91
CA ARG A 75 53.92 -82.47 9.51
C ARG A 75 53.66 -81.12 8.85
N LEU A 76 52.99 -80.20 9.55
CA LEU A 76 52.70 -78.85 9.05
C LEU A 76 53.96 -77.99 8.89
N LYS A 77 54.94 -78.15 9.79
CA LYS A 77 56.25 -77.51 9.64
C LYS A 77 57.03 -78.07 8.45
N LYS A 78 57.04 -79.39 8.27
CA LYS A 78 57.69 -80.04 7.11
C LYS A 78 57.04 -79.61 5.79
N GLY A 79 55.72 -79.39 5.78
CA GLY A 79 54.96 -78.93 4.62
C GLY A 79 54.98 -77.41 4.38
N GLY A 80 55.66 -76.62 5.23
CA GLY A 80 55.78 -75.16 5.03
C GLY A 80 54.52 -74.34 5.33
N TYR A 81 53.45 -74.96 5.86
CA TYR A 81 52.20 -74.26 6.22
C TYR A 81 52.33 -73.45 7.51
N ILE A 82 53.29 -73.80 8.37
CA ILE A 82 53.55 -73.18 9.66
C ILE A 82 55.04 -72.91 9.81
N THR A 83 55.36 -71.71 10.30
CA THR A 83 56.73 -71.26 10.62
C THR A 83 57.34 -72.00 11.83
N SER A 84 58.65 -71.88 12.03
CA SER A 84 59.35 -72.42 13.21
C SER A 84 58.71 -71.97 14.53
N ASN A 85 58.22 -70.72 14.55
CA ASN A 85 57.52 -70.07 15.67
C ASN A 85 56.05 -70.47 15.83
N ASN A 86 55.61 -71.56 15.20
CA ASN A 86 54.22 -72.06 15.22
C ASN A 86 53.18 -71.05 14.69
N LYS A 87 53.58 -70.06 13.86
CA LYS A 87 52.65 -69.13 13.21
C LYS A 87 52.28 -69.65 11.82
N ILE A 88 51.00 -69.55 11.47
CA ILE A 88 50.47 -69.94 10.16
C ILE A 88 51.02 -69.00 9.10
N VAL A 89 51.45 -69.55 7.97
CA VAL A 89 51.92 -68.77 6.82
C VAL A 89 50.71 -68.35 6.00
N CYS A 90 50.49 -67.03 5.87
CA CYS A 90 49.44 -66.47 5.04
C CYS A 90 49.95 -66.16 3.63
N SER A 91 49.06 -66.20 2.64
CA SER A 91 49.34 -65.72 1.29
C SER A 91 49.34 -64.18 1.22
N LEU A 92 50.01 -63.61 0.21
CA LEU A 92 50.00 -62.16 -0.04
C LEU A 92 48.57 -61.61 -0.24
N ARG A 93 47.69 -62.41 -0.84
CA ARG A 93 46.28 -62.06 -1.05
C ARG A 93 45.55 -61.89 0.29
N GLU A 94 45.78 -62.80 1.23
CA GLU A 94 45.16 -62.75 2.57
C GLU A 94 45.70 -61.59 3.40
N LEU A 95 47.00 -61.33 3.31
CA LEU A 95 47.62 -60.19 3.98
C LEU A 95 47.02 -58.87 3.47
N ASN A 96 46.85 -58.72 2.15
CA ASN A 96 46.25 -57.52 1.56
C ASN A 96 44.77 -57.35 1.96
N LYS A 97 44.00 -58.43 2.02
CA LYS A 97 42.62 -58.39 2.53
C LYS A 97 42.56 -57.95 4.00
N TYR A 98 43.46 -58.47 4.83
CA TYR A 98 43.57 -58.04 6.22
C TYR A 98 43.92 -56.55 6.36
N ARG A 99 44.87 -56.04 5.55
CA ARG A 99 45.20 -54.60 5.55
C ARG A 99 43.99 -53.75 5.16
N GLN A 100 43.25 -54.15 4.12
CA GLN A 100 42.02 -53.46 3.71
C GLN A 100 40.95 -53.49 4.81
N TYR A 101 40.77 -54.62 5.48
CA TYR A 101 39.86 -54.73 6.61
C TYR A 101 40.24 -53.77 7.74
N LEU A 102 41.51 -53.72 8.15
CA LEU A 102 41.98 -52.77 9.16
C LEU A 102 41.72 -51.31 8.77
N THR A 103 41.95 -50.97 7.49
CA THR A 103 41.62 -49.64 6.98
C THR A 103 40.12 -49.36 7.06
N SER A 104 39.26 -50.30 6.65
CA SER A 104 37.80 -50.14 6.74
C SER A 104 37.33 -49.97 8.18
N LEU A 105 37.87 -50.77 9.10
CA LEU A 105 37.54 -50.71 10.52
C LEU A 105 37.89 -49.34 11.11
N LYS A 106 39.09 -48.82 10.79
CA LYS A 106 39.50 -47.46 11.19
C LYS A 106 38.54 -46.40 10.66
N LEU A 107 38.18 -46.46 9.37
CA LEU A 107 37.27 -45.49 8.75
C LEU A 107 35.86 -45.57 9.36
N ASP A 108 35.39 -46.77 9.70
CA ASP A 108 34.08 -46.95 10.33
C ASP A 108 34.06 -46.39 11.75
N PHE A 109 35.13 -46.54 12.51
CA PHE A 109 35.28 -45.87 13.81
C PHE A 109 35.23 -44.34 13.65
N GLU A 110 35.98 -43.76 12.71
CA GLU A 110 35.98 -42.31 12.46
C GLU A 110 34.60 -41.80 12.00
N ARG A 111 33.92 -42.51 11.10
CA ARG A 111 32.56 -42.16 10.65
C ARG A 111 31.54 -42.25 11.77
N ASN A 112 31.60 -43.29 12.58
CA ASN A 112 30.68 -43.46 13.71
C ASN A 112 30.90 -42.38 14.76
N TYR A 113 32.14 -42.02 15.06
CA TYR A 113 32.48 -40.92 15.95
C TYR A 113 31.87 -39.60 15.48
N LEU A 114 32.09 -39.23 14.20
CA LEU A 114 31.48 -38.03 13.64
C LEU A 114 29.95 -38.08 13.67
N ARG A 115 29.36 -39.22 13.33
CA ARG A 115 27.90 -39.41 13.35
C ARG A 115 27.30 -39.21 14.73
N GLU A 116 27.95 -39.72 15.79
CA GLU A 116 27.52 -39.50 17.17
C GLU A 116 27.55 -38.01 17.53
N GLN A 117 28.63 -37.30 17.17
CA GLN A 117 28.75 -35.85 17.39
C GLN A 117 27.63 -35.06 16.69
N TRP A 118 27.30 -35.41 15.44
CA TRP A 118 26.17 -34.78 14.73
C TRP A 118 24.82 -35.13 15.36
N ARG A 119 24.65 -36.38 15.85
CA ARG A 119 23.43 -36.77 16.56
C ARG A 119 23.26 -35.99 17.85
N GLU A 120 24.33 -35.76 18.58
CA GLU A 120 24.33 -34.99 19.83
C GLU A 120 24.00 -33.52 19.59
N LYS A 121 24.69 -32.84 18.66
CA LYS A 121 24.32 -31.47 18.24
C LYS A 121 22.88 -31.38 17.76
N GLY A 122 22.42 -32.39 17.02
CA GLY A 122 21.04 -32.47 16.56
C GLY A 122 20.02 -32.66 17.68
N ARG A 123 20.40 -33.22 18.84
CA ARG A 123 19.55 -33.28 20.05
C ARG A 123 19.50 -31.92 20.72
N GLU A 124 20.64 -31.27 20.92
CA GLU A 124 20.74 -29.94 21.53
C GLU A 124 19.91 -28.89 20.74
N ILE A 125 20.03 -28.89 19.40
CA ILE A 125 19.22 -28.01 18.54
C ILE A 125 17.72 -28.29 18.71
N ARG A 126 17.32 -29.56 18.81
CA ARG A 126 15.93 -29.95 19.01
C ARG A 126 15.42 -29.49 20.37
N GLU A 127 16.20 -29.62 21.43
CA GLU A 127 15.84 -29.13 22.76
C GLU A 127 15.63 -27.61 22.78
N VAL A 128 16.54 -26.84 22.17
CA VAL A 128 16.40 -25.39 22.05
C VAL A 128 15.16 -25.01 21.23
N GLN A 129 14.87 -25.74 20.15
CA GLN A 129 13.65 -25.53 19.35
C GLN A 129 12.38 -25.84 20.16
N VAL A 130 12.37 -26.92 20.95
CA VAL A 130 11.25 -27.26 21.82
C VAL A 130 11.02 -26.17 22.86
N LEU A 131 12.07 -25.67 23.52
CA LEU A 131 11.97 -24.55 24.46
C LEU A 131 11.45 -23.29 23.77
N ARG A 132 11.92 -22.97 22.55
CA ARG A 132 11.41 -21.83 21.77
C ARG A 132 9.90 -21.96 21.48
N ILE A 133 9.43 -23.16 21.16
CA ILE A 133 8.01 -23.41 20.86
C ILE A 133 7.16 -23.37 22.14
N LEU A 134 7.61 -24.00 23.21
CA LEU A 134 6.83 -24.12 24.44
C LEU A 134 6.81 -22.84 25.26
N VAL A 135 7.90 -22.10 25.27
CA VAL A 135 8.06 -20.92 26.12
C VAL A 135 7.89 -19.67 25.27
N LEU A 136 8.81 -19.41 24.34
CA LEU A 136 8.91 -18.11 23.69
C LEU A 136 7.71 -17.79 22.77
N LYS A 137 7.21 -18.78 22.03
CA LYS A 137 6.12 -18.56 21.07
C LYS A 137 4.80 -18.12 21.74
N PRO A 138 4.31 -18.77 22.82
CA PRO A 138 3.16 -18.29 23.58
C PRO A 138 3.31 -16.87 24.12
N TYR A 139 4.48 -16.50 24.64
CA TYR A 139 4.72 -15.12 25.10
C TYR A 139 4.67 -14.11 23.96
N LEU A 140 5.26 -14.44 22.81
CA LEU A 140 5.21 -13.57 21.64
C LEU A 140 3.78 -13.38 21.12
N ASP A 141 2.98 -14.45 21.10
CA ASP A 141 1.57 -14.38 20.69
C ASP A 141 0.75 -13.51 21.66
N MET A 142 1.04 -13.57 22.96
CA MET A 142 0.40 -12.72 23.96
C MET A 142 0.71 -11.24 23.73
N ILE A 143 2.01 -10.91 23.58
CA ILE A 143 2.46 -9.54 23.29
C ILE A 143 1.82 -9.02 22.00
N SER A 144 1.78 -9.87 20.96
CA SER A 144 1.19 -9.51 19.66
C SER A 144 -0.30 -9.17 19.79
N LYS A 145 -1.06 -9.94 20.59
CA LYS A 145 -2.47 -9.67 20.86
C LYS A 145 -2.69 -8.38 21.63
N GLU A 146 -1.85 -8.10 22.63
CA GLU A 146 -1.93 -6.85 23.40
C GLU A 146 -1.68 -5.63 22.49
N LEU A 147 -0.68 -5.71 21.61
CA LEU A 147 -0.42 -4.65 20.63
C LEU A 147 -1.60 -4.43 19.68
N GLU A 148 -2.21 -5.51 19.17
CA GLU A 148 -3.37 -5.43 18.28
C GLU A 148 -4.60 -4.83 18.98
N GLN A 149 -4.76 -5.05 20.29
CA GLN A 149 -5.83 -4.42 21.06
C GLN A 149 -5.58 -2.91 21.22
N LEU A 150 -4.34 -2.52 21.54
CA LEU A 150 -3.98 -1.11 21.67
C LEU A 150 -4.19 -0.37 20.33
N GLU A 151 -3.77 -0.97 19.21
CA GLU A 151 -3.96 -0.39 17.89
C GLU A 151 -5.44 -0.20 17.56
N ARG A 152 -6.28 -1.23 17.78
CA ARG A 152 -7.74 -1.12 17.61
C ARG A 152 -8.34 0.02 18.43
N THR A 153 -8.00 0.14 19.71
CA THR A 153 -8.52 1.24 20.55
C THR A 153 -8.06 2.62 20.07
N ALA A 154 -6.82 2.74 19.59
CA ALA A 154 -6.31 3.99 19.04
C ALA A 154 -7.01 4.35 17.72
N GLU A 155 -7.27 3.37 16.86
CA GLU A 155 -8.03 3.54 15.62
C GLU A 155 -9.47 3.96 15.88
N GLU A 156 -10.16 3.32 16.82
CA GLU A 156 -11.50 3.71 17.24
C GLU A 156 -11.54 5.17 17.72
N GLN A 157 -10.57 5.58 18.55
CA GLN A 157 -10.47 6.97 18.99
C GLN A 157 -10.23 7.94 17.83
N ARG A 158 -9.41 7.58 16.84
CA ARG A 158 -9.18 8.37 15.63
C ARG A 158 -10.47 8.50 14.82
N LEU A 159 -11.19 7.40 14.62
CA LEU A 159 -12.45 7.38 13.88
C LEU A 159 -13.50 8.25 14.57
N LEU A 160 -13.63 8.15 15.90
CA LEU A 160 -14.54 9.00 16.68
C LEU A 160 -14.19 10.49 16.57
N ARG A 161 -12.90 10.86 16.52
CA ARG A 161 -12.49 12.25 16.30
C ARG A 161 -12.89 12.75 14.92
N MET A 162 -12.65 11.95 13.88
CA MET A 162 -13.03 12.26 12.51
C MET A 162 -14.54 12.41 12.35
N ASP A 163 -15.33 11.49 12.91
CA ASP A 163 -16.80 11.52 12.86
C ASP A 163 -17.38 12.74 13.61
N ARG A 164 -16.77 13.15 14.74
CA ARG A 164 -17.13 14.42 15.41
C ARG A 164 -16.82 15.63 14.54
N GLU A 165 -15.70 15.62 13.84
CA GLU A 165 -15.32 16.70 12.93
C GLU A 165 -16.20 16.78 11.70
N GLU A 166 -16.51 15.63 11.10
CA GLU A 166 -17.42 15.55 9.98
C GLU A 166 -18.82 16.05 10.36
N ARG A 167 -19.34 15.68 11.54
CA ARG A 167 -20.60 16.25 12.04
C ARG A 167 -20.54 17.77 12.16
N ARG A 168 -19.46 18.32 12.71
CA ARG A 168 -19.24 19.78 12.79
C ARG A 168 -19.26 20.43 11.39
N GLN A 169 -18.57 19.83 10.43
CA GLN A 169 -18.52 20.33 9.05
C GLN A 169 -19.89 20.26 8.36
N ARG A 170 -20.61 19.14 8.52
CA ARG A 170 -21.96 18.95 8.00
C ARG A 170 -22.93 20.00 8.57
N GLU A 171 -22.87 20.25 9.87
CA GLU A 171 -23.69 21.29 10.51
C GLU A 171 -23.33 22.69 10.00
N TYR A 172 -22.05 23.00 9.86
CA TYR A 172 -21.60 24.28 9.30
C TYR A 172 -22.11 24.47 7.86
N ALA A 173 -22.00 23.44 7.02
CA ALA A 173 -22.51 23.46 5.65
C ALA A 173 -24.04 23.65 5.61
N ARG A 174 -24.78 22.96 6.49
CA ARG A 174 -26.23 23.12 6.63
C ARG A 174 -26.61 24.56 7.02
N LYS A 175 -25.93 25.14 8.03
CA LYS A 175 -26.16 26.53 8.45
C LYS A 175 -25.85 27.50 7.31
N LYS A 176 -24.71 27.34 6.62
CA LYS A 176 -24.32 28.16 5.47
C LYS A 176 -25.35 28.11 4.35
N LEU A 177 -25.84 26.92 4.01
CA LEU A 177 -26.89 26.74 2.99
C LEU A 177 -28.20 27.42 3.41
N SER A 178 -28.60 27.27 4.68
CA SER A 178 -29.82 27.91 5.20
C SER A 178 -29.76 29.44 5.14
N LEU A 179 -28.59 30.04 5.41
CA LEU A 179 -28.39 31.48 5.31
C LEU A 179 -28.45 31.96 3.86
N ARG A 180 -27.82 31.22 2.93
CA ARG A 180 -27.91 31.54 1.49
C ARG A 180 -29.36 31.53 1.03
N ARG A 181 -30.14 30.52 1.43
CA ARG A 181 -31.56 30.43 1.08
C ARG A 181 -32.36 31.63 1.61
N LYS A 182 -32.13 32.04 2.87
CA LYS A 182 -32.78 33.23 3.45
C LYS A 182 -32.47 34.51 2.66
N ILE A 183 -31.19 34.72 2.32
CA ILE A 183 -30.76 35.89 1.54
C ILE A 183 -31.42 35.87 0.16
N GLU A 184 -31.50 34.71 -0.48
CA GLU A 184 -32.14 34.55 -1.78
C GLU A 184 -33.66 34.82 -1.70
N GLU A 185 -34.35 34.31 -0.67
CA GLU A 185 -35.77 34.58 -0.42
C GLU A 185 -36.03 36.08 -0.17
N GLU A 186 -35.19 36.74 0.63
CA GLU A 186 -35.23 38.18 0.85
C GLU A 186 -34.98 38.97 -0.46
N TRP A 187 -34.09 38.49 -1.32
CA TRP A 187 -33.86 39.11 -2.62
C TRP A 187 -35.07 38.98 -3.52
N LYS A 188 -35.66 37.78 -3.60
CA LYS A 188 -36.88 37.51 -4.38
C LYS A 188 -38.06 38.37 -3.94
N THR A 189 -38.25 38.56 -2.63
CA THR A 189 -39.32 39.42 -2.11
C THR A 189 -39.09 40.89 -2.47
N LYS A 190 -37.86 41.39 -2.35
CA LYS A 190 -37.50 42.76 -2.77
C LYS A 190 -37.69 42.96 -4.28
N GLU A 191 -37.28 42.00 -5.09
CA GLU A 191 -37.44 42.02 -6.54
C GLU A 191 -38.91 42.01 -6.95
N MET A 192 -39.72 41.12 -6.35
CA MET A 192 -41.17 41.07 -6.57
C MET A 192 -41.86 42.40 -6.21
N LEU A 193 -41.48 43.01 -5.09
CA LEU A 193 -42.03 44.30 -4.66
C LEU A 193 -41.63 45.43 -5.63
N LEU A 194 -40.39 45.43 -6.12
CA LEU A 194 -39.92 46.38 -7.11
C LEU A 194 -40.69 46.22 -8.44
N LEU A 195 -40.84 44.99 -8.93
CA LEU A 195 -41.62 44.70 -10.14
C LEU A 195 -43.09 45.12 -9.99
N THR A 196 -43.67 44.90 -8.81
CA THR A 196 -45.04 45.35 -8.50
C THR A 196 -45.14 46.86 -8.57
N LYS A 197 -44.20 47.59 -7.95
CA LYS A 197 -44.15 49.06 -7.97
C LYS A 197 -43.98 49.61 -9.39
N ILE A 198 -43.07 49.03 -10.18
CA ILE A 198 -42.89 49.39 -11.60
C ILE A 198 -44.19 49.15 -12.37
N GLY A 199 -44.85 48.00 -12.17
CA GLY A 199 -46.12 47.70 -12.80
C GLY A 199 -47.24 48.69 -12.43
N GLU A 200 -47.26 49.16 -11.19
CA GLU A 200 -48.17 50.23 -10.76
C GLU A 200 -47.82 51.59 -11.37
N ASP A 201 -46.54 51.95 -11.45
CA ASP A 201 -46.07 53.19 -12.09
C ASP A 201 -46.43 53.22 -13.57
N VAL A 202 -46.18 52.12 -14.31
CA VAL A 202 -46.60 51.98 -15.70
C VAL A 202 -48.13 52.14 -15.85
N LYS A 203 -48.92 51.56 -14.94
CA LYS A 203 -50.38 51.75 -14.94
C LYS A 203 -50.78 53.19 -14.63
N ARG A 204 -50.07 53.88 -13.72
CA ARG A 204 -50.28 55.30 -13.42
C ARG A 204 -49.97 56.15 -14.65
N GLU A 205 -48.82 55.94 -15.28
CA GLU A 205 -48.41 56.63 -16.50
C GLU A 205 -49.38 56.39 -17.65
N GLN A 206 -49.85 55.15 -17.83
CA GLN A 206 -50.85 54.82 -18.84
C GLN A 206 -52.14 55.63 -18.65
N ARG A 207 -52.62 55.80 -17.40
CA ARG A 207 -53.79 56.66 -17.12
C ARG A 207 -53.52 58.14 -17.41
N VAL A 208 -52.34 58.65 -17.05
CA VAL A 208 -51.94 60.03 -17.32
C VAL A 208 -51.83 60.29 -18.83
N GLU A 209 -51.22 59.38 -19.57
CA GLU A 209 -51.07 59.51 -21.02
C GLU A 209 -52.41 59.36 -21.74
N GLU A 210 -53.31 58.52 -21.24
CA GLU A 210 -54.67 58.43 -21.76
C GLU A 210 -55.44 59.74 -21.51
N GLN A 211 -55.29 60.36 -20.34
CA GLN A 211 -55.88 61.68 -20.07
C GLN A 211 -55.31 62.75 -21.01
N ARG A 212 -53.99 62.75 -21.26
CA ARG A 212 -53.36 63.65 -22.24
C ARG A 212 -53.87 63.40 -23.65
N ARG A 213 -54.04 62.14 -24.05
CA ARG A 213 -54.63 61.76 -25.34
C ARG A 213 -56.06 62.30 -25.48
N ARG A 214 -56.91 62.07 -24.48
CA ARG A 214 -58.28 62.61 -24.45
C ARG A 214 -58.30 64.13 -24.51
N SER A 215 -57.39 64.82 -23.82
CA SER A 215 -57.26 66.27 -23.88
C SER A 215 -56.86 66.79 -25.27
N ARG A 216 -55.98 66.07 -25.99
CA ARG A 216 -55.64 66.37 -27.39
C ARG A 216 -56.84 66.15 -28.31
N GLU A 217 -57.49 64.99 -28.21
CA GLU A 217 -58.70 64.65 -28.98
C GLU A 217 -59.84 65.65 -28.74
N GLU A 218 -60.06 66.09 -27.50
CA GLU A 218 -61.07 67.09 -27.15
C GLU A 218 -60.71 68.47 -27.70
N SER A 219 -59.43 68.85 -27.64
CA SER A 219 -58.94 70.10 -28.23
C SER A 219 -59.13 70.11 -29.75
N ASP A 220 -58.83 69.00 -30.41
CA ASP A 220 -59.00 68.86 -31.85
C ASP A 220 -60.48 68.82 -32.25
N ARG A 221 -61.35 68.16 -31.46
CA ARG A 221 -62.81 68.21 -31.62
C ARG A 221 -63.37 69.63 -31.47
N LYS A 222 -62.88 70.42 -30.51
CA LYS A 222 -63.27 71.83 -30.33
C LYS A 222 -62.85 72.67 -31.54
N LYS A 223 -61.63 72.48 -32.07
CA LYS A 223 -61.17 73.15 -33.30
C LYS A 223 -62.09 72.80 -34.48
N GLN A 224 -62.41 71.52 -34.64
CA GLN A 224 -63.32 71.06 -35.69
C GLN A 224 -64.72 71.67 -35.56
N ALA A 225 -65.31 71.66 -34.36
CA ALA A 225 -66.61 72.29 -34.10
C ALA A 225 -66.60 73.81 -34.34
N MET A 226 -65.49 74.50 -34.04
CA MET A 226 -65.33 75.92 -34.36
C MET A 226 -65.30 76.16 -35.87
N LEU A 227 -64.65 75.29 -36.64
CA LEU A 227 -64.66 75.35 -38.09
C LEU A 227 -66.08 75.09 -38.63
N GLU A 228 -66.78 74.06 -38.13
CA GLU A 228 -68.17 73.78 -38.50
C GLU A 228 -69.10 74.94 -38.17
N LYS A 229 -68.97 75.57 -36.99
CA LYS A 229 -69.73 76.78 -36.66
C LYS A 229 -69.41 77.94 -37.61
N LYS A 230 -68.14 78.12 -38.01
CA LYS A 230 -67.77 79.13 -39.02
C LYS A 230 -68.39 78.80 -40.38
N MET A 231 -68.39 77.54 -40.80
CA MET A 231 -69.04 77.10 -42.03
C MET A 231 -70.56 77.31 -41.97
N ALA A 232 -71.20 76.94 -40.86
CA ALA A 232 -72.64 77.11 -40.66
C ALA A 232 -73.03 78.59 -40.62
N TYR A 233 -72.26 79.44 -39.94
CA TYR A 233 -72.47 80.89 -39.96
C TYR A 233 -72.34 81.46 -41.37
N HIS A 234 -71.34 81.04 -42.14
CA HIS A 234 -71.16 81.50 -43.51
C HIS A 234 -72.31 81.01 -44.42
N LEU A 235 -72.74 79.75 -44.26
CA LEU A 235 -73.86 79.18 -45.01
C LEU A 235 -75.19 79.85 -44.65
N GLN A 236 -75.42 80.16 -43.37
CA GLN A 236 -76.58 80.89 -42.91
C GLN A 236 -76.56 82.35 -43.40
N LYS A 237 -75.38 82.99 -43.41
CA LYS A 237 -75.19 84.30 -44.05
C LYS A 237 -75.52 84.27 -45.56
N MET A 238 -75.21 83.17 -46.25
CA MET A 238 -75.61 82.98 -47.66
C MET A 238 -77.12 82.78 -47.83
N GLN A 239 -77.81 82.20 -46.83
CA GLN A 239 -79.27 82.02 -46.84
C GLN A 239 -80.02 83.30 -46.46
N ASP A 240 -79.51 84.08 -45.50
CA ASP A 240 -80.10 85.36 -45.05
C ASP A 240 -79.86 86.53 -46.02
N ALA A 241 -78.88 86.41 -46.92
CA ALA A 241 -78.67 87.33 -48.05
C ALA A 241 -79.72 87.17 -49.17
N GLY A 242 -80.74 86.32 -48.99
CA GLY A 242 -81.80 86.06 -49.97
C GLY A 242 -82.95 87.07 -50.03
N ILE A 243 -82.91 88.22 -49.33
CA ILE A 243 -83.91 89.31 -49.47
C ILE A 243 -83.24 90.69 -49.29
N LYS A 244 -82.56 91.17 -50.35
CA LYS A 244 -82.58 92.53 -50.93
C LYS A 244 -81.29 92.81 -51.72
N ASP A 245 -81.44 92.81 -53.04
CA ASP A 245 -80.59 93.56 -53.97
C ASP A 245 -80.82 95.07 -53.77
N ASP A 246 -79.76 95.88 -53.73
CA ASP A 246 -79.37 96.70 -54.88
C ASP A 246 -78.15 97.61 -54.61
N THR A 247 -77.20 97.53 -55.54
CA THR A 247 -76.43 98.65 -56.12
C THR A 247 -75.47 99.49 -55.25
N GLY A 248 -74.15 99.23 -55.44
CA GLY A 248 -73.27 100.25 -56.03
C GLY A 248 -72.07 100.82 -55.23
N ARG A 249 -70.88 100.55 -55.77
CA ARG A 249 -69.66 101.40 -55.88
C ARG A 249 -68.50 101.32 -54.87
N ASN A 250 -67.34 101.06 -55.50
CA ASN A 250 -65.99 101.62 -55.34
C ASN A 250 -65.10 101.02 -54.24
N ALA A 251 -64.10 100.21 -54.59
CA ALA A 251 -62.83 100.52 -55.25
C ALA A 251 -61.69 100.71 -54.21
N PHE A 252 -60.82 99.71 -54.10
CA PHE A 252 -59.42 99.95 -53.76
C PHE A 252 -58.55 98.89 -54.45
N GLU A 253 -57.94 99.32 -55.55
CA GLU A 253 -56.88 98.64 -56.28
C GLU A 253 -55.52 99.05 -55.73
N TYR A 254 -54.57 98.10 -55.71
CA TYR A 254 -53.12 98.26 -55.95
C TYR A 254 -52.30 99.00 -54.84
N LYS A 255 -51.10 98.57 -54.39
CA LYS A 255 -49.97 97.83 -54.98
C LYS A 255 -49.34 96.93 -53.88
N GLY A 256 -48.70 95.78 -54.13
CA GLY A 256 -47.52 95.60 -55.00
C GLY A 256 -46.29 96.26 -54.33
N GLU A 257 -45.14 95.66 -54.11
CA GLU A 257 -44.42 94.45 -54.53
C GLU A 257 -43.34 94.22 -53.42
N ASN A 258 -42.74 93.04 -53.21
CA ASN A 258 -41.57 92.53 -53.94
C ASN A 258 -41.34 91.09 -53.46
N GLU A 259 -41.40 90.13 -54.38
CA GLU A 259 -40.25 89.41 -54.97
C GLU A 259 -39.59 88.42 -54.00
N ALA A 260 -39.93 87.13 -54.03
CA ALA A 260 -39.52 86.09 -55.00
C ALA A 260 -38.17 85.42 -54.58
N PRO A 261 -37.71 84.33 -55.23
CA PRO A 261 -38.02 82.94 -54.90
C PRO A 261 -36.71 82.14 -54.66
N TYR A 262 -36.64 80.84 -55.02
CA TYR A 262 -35.45 79.96 -55.13
C TYR A 262 -34.92 79.36 -53.80
N GLU A 263 -35.08 78.05 -53.55
CA GLU A 263 -34.35 76.89 -54.08
C GLU A 263 -32.87 76.77 -53.64
N CYS A 264 -32.61 75.62 -52.99
CA CYS A 264 -31.43 74.76 -53.13
C CYS A 264 -30.00 75.21 -52.76
N GLU A 265 -29.48 74.43 -51.80
CA GLU A 265 -28.24 73.65 -51.89
C GLU A 265 -26.88 74.23 -51.46
N ASN A 266 -26.27 73.43 -50.56
CA ASN A 266 -24.86 73.05 -50.46
C ASN A 266 -23.85 74.18 -50.17
N ILE A 267 -23.00 74.05 -49.16
CA ILE A 267 -21.64 73.51 -49.33
C ILE A 267 -21.06 73.15 -47.94
N LEU A 268 -20.58 71.89 -47.84
CA LEU A 268 -19.65 71.30 -46.85
C LEU A 268 -18.31 72.10 -46.76
N PRO A 269 -17.21 71.68 -46.08
CA PRO A 269 -16.93 70.58 -45.13
C PRO A 269 -16.22 71.12 -43.86
N LEU A 270 -15.86 70.32 -42.84
CA LEU A 270 -14.48 69.84 -42.66
C LEU A 270 -14.41 68.95 -41.40
N THR A 271 -14.38 67.64 -41.68
CA THR A 271 -13.40 66.62 -41.27
C THR A 271 -12.86 66.47 -39.83
N PRO A 272 -12.42 65.23 -39.49
CA PRO A 272 -12.29 64.69 -38.16
C PRO A 272 -10.84 64.58 -37.68
N MET A 273 -10.58 64.50 -36.36
CA MET A 273 -9.27 64.02 -35.88
C MET A 273 -9.34 63.24 -34.55
N LYS A 274 -8.96 61.96 -34.68
CA LYS A 274 -7.94 61.22 -33.90
C LYS A 274 -8.17 60.89 -32.42
N LYS A 275 -8.38 59.58 -32.23
CA LYS A 275 -7.52 58.65 -31.46
C LYS A 275 -6.90 59.21 -30.17
N LYS A 276 -7.37 58.73 -29.01
CA LYS A 276 -6.48 58.29 -27.93
C LYS A 276 -6.93 56.93 -27.38
N LYS A 277 -6.09 55.95 -27.70
CA LYS A 277 -5.97 54.61 -27.13
C LYS A 277 -5.73 54.78 -25.62
N LYS A 278 -6.63 54.29 -24.77
CA LYS A 278 -6.37 54.15 -23.33
C LYS A 278 -6.18 52.67 -23.03
N GLN A 279 -5.12 52.40 -22.29
CA GLN A 279 -4.49 51.11 -22.09
C GLN A 279 -5.46 50.11 -21.45
N PHE A 280 -5.45 48.89 -21.97
CA PHE A 280 -5.95 47.71 -21.29
C PHE A 280 -4.77 47.20 -20.46
N ASP A 281 -4.86 47.27 -19.13
CA ASP A 281 -3.88 46.60 -18.29
C ASP A 281 -4.23 45.12 -18.24
N ASP A 282 -3.33 44.32 -18.81
CA ASP A 282 -3.30 42.87 -18.71
C ASP A 282 -3.14 42.45 -17.24
N ILE A 283 -4.24 42.12 -16.57
CA ILE A 283 -4.16 41.26 -15.37
C ILE A 283 -3.88 39.85 -15.87
N LYS A 284 -2.58 39.53 -15.91
CA LYS A 284 -2.02 38.19 -15.94
C LYS A 284 -2.78 37.27 -14.97
N ILE A 285 -3.68 36.43 -15.50
CA ILE A 285 -4.08 35.19 -14.84
C ILE A 285 -2.91 34.22 -15.05
N VAL A 286 -1.97 34.23 -14.09
CA VAL A 286 -1.00 33.14 -13.94
C VAL A 286 -1.72 32.02 -13.20
N TYR A 287 -2.03 30.94 -13.92
CA TYR A 287 -2.26 29.65 -13.30
C TYR A 287 -0.95 29.19 -12.65
N PRO A 288 -0.93 28.74 -11.38
CA PRO A 288 0.10 27.82 -10.95
C PRO A 288 -0.28 26.45 -11.53
N ASP A 289 0.39 26.09 -12.62
CA ASP A 289 0.56 24.70 -13.04
C ASP A 289 1.16 23.90 -11.88
N GLY A 290 0.69 22.66 -11.77
CA GLY A 290 1.01 21.76 -10.68
C GLY A 290 2.50 21.45 -10.55
N GLU A 291 2.96 21.38 -9.31
CA GLU A 291 4.11 20.56 -8.98
C GLU A 291 3.61 19.18 -8.55
N GLU A 292 3.74 18.21 -9.47
CA GLU A 292 3.87 16.81 -9.14
C GLU A 292 5.08 16.63 -8.20
N LYS A 293 4.83 16.36 -6.92
CA LYS A 293 5.83 15.68 -6.06
C LYS A 293 5.49 14.20 -5.97
N ILE A 294 6.13 13.46 -6.86
CA ILE A 294 6.42 12.05 -6.75
C ILE A 294 7.08 11.80 -5.39
N PHE A 295 6.44 11.03 -4.52
CA PHE A 295 7.14 10.34 -3.43
C PHE A 295 6.90 8.84 -3.59
N LYS A 296 7.68 8.22 -4.48
CA LYS A 296 7.94 6.78 -4.44
C LYS A 296 8.89 6.53 -3.28
N GLY A 297 8.47 5.65 -2.37
CA GLY A 297 9.30 5.23 -1.25
C GLY A 297 10.47 4.34 -1.68
N THR A 298 11.42 4.19 -0.76
CA THR A 298 12.20 2.97 -0.56
C THR A 298 12.71 2.94 0.87
N SER A 299 12.50 1.77 1.47
CA SER A 299 13.13 1.19 2.63
C SER A 299 14.66 1.16 2.56
N GLU A 300 15.33 1.32 3.71
CA GLU A 300 16.53 0.57 4.18
C GLU A 300 16.96 1.14 5.54
N ILE A 301 16.67 0.47 6.66
CA ILE A 301 17.57 -0.38 7.44
C ILE A 301 19.07 -0.05 7.28
N VAL A 302 19.67 0.60 8.30
CA VAL A 302 21.07 0.36 8.69
C VAL A 302 21.22 0.43 10.23
N PHE A 303 21.65 -0.69 10.79
CA PHE A 303 22.24 -0.86 12.13
C PHE A 303 23.42 0.10 12.33
N ASN A 304 23.58 0.69 13.53
CA ASN A 304 24.88 0.53 14.21
C ASN A 304 24.89 0.78 15.72
N SER A 305 25.80 0.04 16.33
CA SER A 305 25.93 -0.28 17.74
C SER A 305 26.88 0.65 18.52
N LYS A 306 26.66 0.71 19.84
CA LYS A 306 27.64 0.82 20.95
C LYS A 306 28.52 2.08 21.06
N LYS A 307 28.39 2.76 22.21
CA LYS A 307 29.49 2.92 23.18
C LYS A 307 28.95 3.23 24.58
N SER A 308 29.09 2.25 25.47
CA SER A 308 28.94 2.36 26.91
C SER A 308 30.22 2.95 27.52
N HIS A 309 30.09 4.03 28.30
CA HIS A 309 31.12 4.50 29.20
C HIS A 309 31.07 3.74 30.53
N LYS A 310 32.23 3.21 30.95
CA LYS A 310 32.53 2.83 32.34
C LYS A 310 32.59 4.09 33.22
N PRO A 311 32.40 3.93 34.53
CA PRO A 311 33.34 4.54 35.46
C PRO A 311 34.00 3.48 36.36
N SER A 312 35.29 3.68 36.56
CA SER A 312 36.13 3.06 37.57
C SER A 312 36.09 3.92 38.83
N ASN A 313 35.54 3.37 39.91
CA ASN A 313 36.07 3.32 41.27
C ASN A 313 35.05 2.63 42.18
#